data_AF-A0A9D1PS89-F1
#
_entry.id   AF-A0A9D1PS89-F1
#
_cell.length_a   1.000
_cell.length_b   1.000
_cell.length_c   1.000
_cell.angle_alpha   90.00
_cell.angle_beta   90.00
_cell.angle_gamma   90.00
#
_symmetry.space_group_name_H-M   'P 1'
#
loop_
_entity.id
_entity.type
_entity.pdbx_description
1 polymer ?
#
loop_
_entity_poly.entity_id
_entity_poly.type
_entity_poly.pdbx_seq_one_letter_code
_entity_poly.pdbx_strand_id
1 'polypeptide(L)'
;MKKKAIVLLSALLVLITFISCDIVYSSTISGSVKINKAENISVTKVDVYAYMDKSERDRDLNNDGNPALYDDWTSASNSGSQFPGSQNDESAYTFSLNNFMWKESGSEFGDVGARGECYLLVLVEYKDGEESKTKKVDAVAPLVSDASRTVTITVDLL
;
A
#
# COMPACT_ATOMS: atom_id res chain seq x y z
N MET A 1 -3.66 0.99 57.07
CA MET A 1 -2.88 0.44 55.93
C MET A 1 -3.76 0.02 54.74
N LYS A 2 -4.95 -0.59 54.93
CA LYS A 2 -5.84 -1.04 53.85
C LYS A 2 -6.29 0.03 52.83
N LYS A 3 -6.57 1.27 53.28
CA LYS A 3 -6.99 2.38 52.40
C LYS A 3 -5.92 2.83 51.40
N LYS A 4 -4.63 2.80 51.79
CA LYS A 4 -3.51 3.18 50.91
C LYS A 4 -3.27 2.13 49.82
N ALA A 5 -3.43 0.86 50.14
CA ALA A 5 -3.31 -0.23 49.17
C ALA A 5 -4.42 -0.20 48.11
N ILE A 6 -5.67 0.13 48.51
CA ILE A 6 -6.79 0.26 47.57
C ILE A 6 -6.56 1.40 46.58
N VAL A 7 -6.12 2.58 47.05
CA VAL A 7 -5.84 3.74 46.17
C VAL A 7 -4.71 3.42 45.18
N LEU A 8 -3.66 2.73 45.63
CA LEU A 8 -2.54 2.32 44.77
C LEU A 8 -2.97 1.30 43.71
N LEU A 9 -3.84 0.35 44.08
CA LEU A 9 -4.39 -0.63 43.15
C LEU A 9 -5.31 0.04 42.11
N SER A 10 -6.15 0.98 42.53
CA SER A 10 -7.01 1.75 41.62
C SER A 10 -6.20 2.62 40.66
N ALA A 11 -5.14 3.28 41.13
CA ALA A 11 -4.24 4.06 40.28
C ALA A 11 -3.51 3.18 39.26
N LEU A 12 -3.06 1.99 39.66
CA LEU A 12 -2.43 1.02 38.76
C LEU A 12 -3.41 0.53 37.69
N LEU A 13 -4.67 0.28 38.08
CA LEU A 13 -5.70 -0.21 37.16
C LEU A 13 -6.08 0.85 36.11
N VAL A 14 -6.15 2.12 36.52
CA VAL A 14 -6.32 3.25 35.61
C VAL A 14 -5.09 3.42 34.69
N LEU A 15 -3.87 3.22 35.21
CA LEU A 15 -2.65 3.26 34.40
C LEU A 15 -2.62 2.14 33.34
N ILE A 16 -3.04 0.92 33.69
CA ILE A 16 -3.13 -0.21 32.75
C ILE A 16 -4.14 0.09 31.64
N THR A 17 -5.25 0.77 31.94
CA THR A 17 -6.22 1.17 30.90
C THR A 17 -5.68 2.21 29.91
N PHE A 18 -4.62 2.96 30.26
CA PHE A 18 -3.97 3.91 29.35
C PHE A 18 -2.88 3.26 28.47
N ILE A 19 -2.39 2.06 28.82
CA ILE A 19 -1.30 1.39 28.08
C ILE A 19 -1.83 0.61 26.85
N SER A 20 -3.14 0.35 26.75
CA SER A 20 -3.71 -0.54 25.73
C SER A 20 -4.58 0.15 24.68
N CYS A 21 -4.43 1.46 24.46
CA CYS A 21 -5.11 2.12 23.35
C CYS A 21 -4.30 1.95 22.07
N ASP A 22 -4.66 0.96 21.23
CA ASP A 22 -4.20 0.92 19.85
C ASP A 22 -4.70 2.19 19.13
N ILE A 23 -3.79 2.96 18.54
CA ILE A 23 -4.16 4.06 17.66
C ILE A 23 -4.24 3.51 16.24
N VAL A 24 -5.40 3.72 15.60
CA VAL A 24 -5.63 3.34 14.21
C VAL A 24 -5.50 4.60 13.36
N TYR A 25 -4.56 4.56 12.43
CA TYR A 25 -4.34 5.64 11.47
C TYR A 25 -4.99 5.30 10.13
N SER A 26 -5.41 6.33 9.40
CA SER A 26 -5.92 6.17 8.04
C SER A 26 -5.23 7.10 7.06
N SER A 27 -5.06 6.68 5.81
CA SER A 27 -4.52 7.51 4.73
C SER A 27 -5.06 7.07 3.37
N THR A 28 -5.04 8.01 2.44
CA THR A 28 -5.37 7.79 1.02
C THR A 28 -4.13 8.06 0.19
N ILE A 29 -3.82 7.15 -0.73
CA ILE A 29 -2.77 7.35 -1.74
C ILE A 29 -3.45 7.41 -3.09
N SER A 30 -3.17 8.44 -3.86
CA SER A 30 -3.50 8.51 -5.28
C SER A 30 -2.23 8.61 -6.11
N GLY A 31 -2.36 8.48 -7.42
CA GLY A 31 -1.18 8.61 -8.27
C GLY A 31 -1.44 8.42 -9.74
N SER A 32 -0.35 8.47 -10.49
CA SER A 32 -0.31 8.26 -11.93
C SER A 32 0.85 7.35 -12.31
N VAL A 33 0.61 6.37 -13.18
CA VAL A 33 1.64 5.58 -13.85
C VAL A 33 1.89 6.19 -15.22
N LYS A 34 3.10 6.71 -15.43
CA LYS A 34 3.58 7.23 -16.71
C LYS A 34 4.34 6.12 -17.44
N ILE A 35 3.91 5.77 -18.64
CA ILE A 35 4.57 4.75 -19.46
C ILE A 35 5.42 5.45 -20.53
N ASN A 36 6.74 5.27 -20.48
CA ASN A 36 7.65 5.62 -21.56
C ASN A 36 7.83 4.36 -22.42
N LYS A 37 7.48 4.43 -23.70
CA LYS A 37 7.48 3.26 -24.60
C LYS A 37 7.97 3.62 -25.99
N ALA A 38 8.53 2.65 -26.70
CA ALA A 38 8.77 2.75 -28.13
C ALA A 38 7.44 2.75 -28.93
N GLU A 39 7.46 3.27 -30.17
CA GLU A 39 6.25 3.41 -31.00
C GLU A 39 5.57 2.07 -31.32
N ASN A 40 6.33 0.97 -31.39
CA ASN A 40 5.85 -0.39 -31.66
C ASN A 40 5.23 -1.10 -30.45
N ILE A 41 5.25 -0.46 -29.26
CA ILE A 41 4.75 -1.06 -28.03
C ILE A 41 3.32 -0.56 -27.74
N SER A 42 2.40 -1.51 -27.54
CA SER A 42 1.02 -1.23 -27.16
C SER A 42 0.75 -1.71 -25.74
N VAL A 43 0.36 -0.81 -24.84
CA VAL A 43 0.02 -1.17 -23.45
C VAL A 43 -1.42 -1.69 -23.43
N THR A 44 -1.62 -2.90 -22.89
CA THR A 44 -2.93 -3.54 -22.84
C THR A 44 -3.57 -3.44 -21.46
N LYS A 45 -2.77 -3.39 -20.39
CA LYS A 45 -3.27 -3.32 -19.02
C LYS A 45 -2.24 -2.69 -18.09
N VAL A 46 -2.71 -1.90 -17.11
CA VAL A 46 -1.90 -1.37 -16.01
C VAL A 46 -2.65 -1.59 -14.71
N ASP A 47 -2.09 -2.42 -13.84
CA ASP A 47 -2.59 -2.68 -12.49
C ASP A 47 -1.61 -2.11 -11.46
N VAL A 48 -2.16 -1.54 -10.39
CA VAL A 48 -1.38 -1.11 -9.22
C VAL A 48 -1.87 -1.90 -8.01
N TYR A 49 -0.94 -2.62 -7.39
CA TYR A 49 -1.16 -3.34 -6.16
C TYR A 49 -0.46 -2.61 -5.02
N ALA A 50 -1.13 -2.54 -3.88
CA ALA A 50 -0.60 -1.87 -2.71
C ALA A 50 -0.49 -2.85 -1.55
N TYR A 51 0.62 -2.75 -0.82
CA TYR A 51 0.97 -3.64 0.27
C TYR A 51 1.41 -2.81 1.48
N MET A 52 0.98 -3.23 2.66
CA MET A 52 1.46 -2.69 3.94
C MET A 52 2.71 -3.45 4.44
N ASP A 53 2.94 -4.67 3.95
CA ASP A 53 4.10 -5.50 4.27
C ASP A 53 5.03 -5.62 3.05
N LYS A 54 6.29 -5.21 3.22
CA LYS A 54 7.31 -5.29 2.18
C LYS A 54 7.56 -6.72 1.71
N SER A 55 7.54 -7.68 2.63
CA SER A 55 7.86 -9.08 2.33
C SER A 55 6.82 -9.74 1.42
N GLU A 56 5.55 -9.35 1.57
CA GLU A 56 4.46 -9.81 0.70
C GLU A 56 4.58 -9.20 -0.69
N ARG A 57 4.85 -7.89 -0.79
CA ARG A 57 5.16 -7.25 -2.07
C ARG A 57 6.35 -7.90 -2.76
N ASP A 58 7.45 -8.13 -2.02
CA ASP A 58 8.68 -8.71 -2.55
C ASP A 58 8.44 -10.14 -3.05
N ARG A 59 7.62 -10.93 -2.35
CA ARG A 59 7.22 -12.27 -2.79
C ARG A 59 6.53 -12.22 -4.16
N ASP A 60 5.58 -11.30 -4.33
CA ASP A 60 4.79 -11.19 -5.57
C ASP A 60 5.60 -10.55 -6.71
N LEU A 61 6.51 -9.63 -6.39
CA LEU A 61 7.46 -9.06 -7.34
C LEU A 61 8.37 -10.16 -7.93
N ASN A 62 8.95 -11.00 -7.08
CA ASN A 62 9.92 -12.03 -7.46
C ASN A 62 9.30 -13.34 -7.98
N ASN A 63 7.98 -13.48 -7.93
CA ASN A 63 7.31 -14.67 -8.46
C ASN A 63 7.19 -14.57 -9.99
N ASP A 64 7.96 -15.36 -10.73
CA ASP A 64 7.90 -15.43 -12.21
C ASP A 64 6.63 -16.12 -12.74
N GLY A 65 5.80 -16.65 -11.83
CA GLY A 65 4.55 -17.33 -12.13
C GLY A 65 3.44 -16.42 -12.66
N ASN A 66 2.65 -16.99 -13.56
CA ASN A 66 1.43 -16.45 -14.17
C ASN A 66 0.62 -15.56 -13.20
N PRO A 67 0.23 -14.33 -13.59
CA PRO A 67 -0.62 -13.44 -12.78
C PRO A 67 -2.02 -14.01 -12.41
N ALA A 68 -2.29 -15.29 -12.66
CA ALA A 68 -3.51 -15.98 -12.21
C ALA A 68 -3.68 -16.02 -10.67
N LEU A 69 -2.65 -15.71 -9.88
CA LEU A 69 -2.81 -15.47 -8.44
C LEU A 69 -3.54 -14.13 -8.13
N TYR A 70 -3.73 -13.25 -9.12
CA TYR A 70 -4.46 -12.00 -8.96
C TYR A 70 -5.97 -12.11 -9.25
N ASP A 71 -6.46 -13.24 -9.77
CA ASP A 71 -7.90 -13.50 -9.99
C ASP A 71 -8.58 -14.18 -8.79
N ASP A 72 -7.83 -14.80 -7.86
CA ASP A 72 -8.39 -15.38 -6.62
C ASP A 72 -8.29 -14.39 -5.46
N TRP A 73 -9.20 -13.41 -5.51
CA TRP A 73 -9.46 -12.31 -4.59
C TRP A 73 -9.51 -12.70 -3.09
N THR A 74 -9.64 -13.99 -2.75
CA THR A 74 -9.83 -14.41 -1.35
C THR A 74 -8.55 -14.78 -0.59
N SER A 75 -7.40 -14.83 -1.26
CA SER A 75 -6.14 -15.29 -0.64
C SER A 75 -5.01 -14.26 -0.57
N ALA A 76 -5.22 -13.03 -1.05
CA ALA A 76 -4.35 -11.91 -0.70
C ALA A 76 -4.41 -11.73 0.83
N SER A 77 -3.33 -12.13 1.50
CA SER A 77 -3.18 -12.17 2.95
C SER A 77 -3.38 -10.78 3.57
N ASN A 78 -4.61 -10.39 3.89
CA ASN A 78 -4.97 -9.22 4.71
C ASN A 78 -4.33 -7.85 4.37
N SER A 79 -3.61 -7.67 3.27
CA SER A 79 -2.85 -6.44 3.01
C SER A 79 -2.87 -5.95 1.55
N GLY A 80 -3.30 -6.78 0.61
CA GLY A 80 -3.30 -6.46 -0.82
C GLY A 80 -4.65 -5.90 -1.28
N SER A 81 -4.74 -4.59 -1.46
CA SER A 81 -5.85 -4.00 -2.22
C SER A 81 -5.36 -3.70 -3.64
N GLN A 82 -5.97 -4.32 -4.65
CA GLN A 82 -5.72 -4.02 -6.06
C GLN A 82 -6.59 -2.85 -6.49
N PHE A 83 -6.01 -1.90 -7.22
CA PHE A 83 -6.76 -0.82 -7.83
C PHE A 83 -6.37 -0.73 -9.31
N PRO A 84 -7.28 -1.08 -10.22
CA PRO A 84 -7.01 -0.96 -11.64
C PRO A 84 -6.78 0.52 -11.98
N GLY A 85 -5.72 0.81 -12.73
CA GLY A 85 -5.50 2.16 -13.22
C GLY A 85 -6.57 2.50 -14.26
N SER A 86 -7.21 3.66 -14.14
CA SER A 86 -8.04 4.21 -15.23
C SER A 86 -7.17 5.10 -16.11
N GLN A 87 -7.24 4.89 -17.43
CA GLN A 87 -6.58 5.79 -18.38
C GLN A 87 -7.42 7.06 -18.50
N ASN A 88 -6.89 8.19 -18.01
CA ASN A 88 -7.59 9.47 -18.13
C ASN A 88 -7.03 10.32 -19.30
N ASP A 89 -5.80 10.06 -19.75
CA ASP A 89 -5.13 10.72 -20.87
C ASP A 89 -4.24 9.73 -21.66
N GLU A 90 -3.82 10.07 -22.88
CA GLU A 90 -3.02 9.20 -23.77
C GLU A 90 -1.63 8.78 -23.23
N SER A 91 -1.20 9.32 -22.08
CA SER A 91 0.16 9.12 -21.53
C SER A 91 0.24 8.73 -20.05
N ALA A 92 -0.88 8.67 -19.32
CA ALA A 92 -0.86 8.37 -17.89
C ALA A 92 -2.11 7.61 -17.40
N TYR A 93 -1.87 6.57 -16.61
CA TYR A 93 -2.91 5.79 -15.93
C TYR A 93 -3.04 6.29 -14.50
N THR A 94 -4.21 6.79 -14.10
CA THR A 94 -4.44 7.27 -12.74
C THR A 94 -4.96 6.16 -11.84
N PHE A 95 -4.57 6.16 -10.58
CA PHE A 95 -5.08 5.24 -9.56
C PHE A 95 -5.43 5.99 -8.28
N SER A 96 -6.39 5.45 -7.52
CA SER A 96 -6.75 5.94 -6.20
C SER A 96 -6.92 4.76 -5.26
N LEU A 97 -6.10 4.74 -4.22
CA LEU A 97 -6.01 3.73 -3.19
C LEU A 97 -6.59 4.35 -1.91
N ASN A 98 -7.84 4.01 -1.61
CA ASN A 98 -8.55 4.59 -0.46
C ASN A 98 -8.43 3.69 0.77
N ASN A 99 -8.46 4.30 1.95
CA ASN A 99 -8.61 3.64 3.25
C ASN A 99 -7.45 2.69 3.64
N PHE A 100 -6.20 3.09 3.47
CA PHE A 100 -5.10 2.39 4.14
C PHE A 100 -5.22 2.60 5.63
N MET A 101 -5.38 1.51 6.36
CA MET A 101 -5.42 1.51 7.82
C MET A 101 -4.22 0.77 8.36
N TRP A 102 -3.52 1.39 9.31
CA TRP A 102 -2.48 0.71 10.07
C TRP A 102 -2.61 1.04 11.54
N LYS A 103 -2.06 0.16 12.36
CA LYS A 103 -2.06 0.29 13.81
C LYS A 103 -0.64 0.48 14.28
N GLU A 104 -0.44 1.41 15.19
CA GLU A 104 0.78 1.44 16.00
C GLU A 104 0.43 1.10 17.44
N SER A 105 1.14 0.12 17.99
CA SER A 105 1.04 -0.27 19.39
C SER A 105 2.12 0.47 20.17
N GLY A 106 1.73 1.16 21.25
CA GLY A 106 2.67 1.79 22.16
C GLY A 106 3.26 3.13 21.67
N SER A 107 2.59 3.83 20.75
CA SER A 107 3.00 5.21 20.45
C SER A 107 2.74 6.08 21.69
N GLU A 108 3.75 6.84 22.10
CA GLU A 108 3.61 7.78 23.21
C GLU A 108 2.61 8.86 22.82
N PHE A 109 1.69 9.18 23.74
CA PHE A 109 0.67 10.19 23.54
C PHE A 109 1.33 11.51 23.08
N GLY A 110 1.13 11.91 21.82
CA GLY A 110 1.73 13.11 21.25
C GLY A 110 2.76 12.90 20.14
N ASP A 111 3.01 11.66 19.70
CA ASP A 111 3.80 11.43 18.48
C ASP A 111 2.95 11.81 17.25
N VAL A 112 3.09 13.06 16.83
CA VAL A 112 2.33 13.65 15.72
C VAL A 112 2.94 13.18 14.40
N GLY A 113 2.60 11.95 14.02
CA GLY A 113 2.81 11.45 12.67
C GLY A 113 3.40 10.06 12.64
N ALA A 114 2.57 9.05 12.92
CA ALA A 114 2.84 7.69 12.48
C ALA A 114 3.17 7.71 10.98
N ARG A 115 4.38 7.28 10.63
CA ARG A 115 4.86 7.19 9.25
C ARG A 115 4.88 5.72 8.86
N GLY A 116 3.82 5.30 8.16
CA GLY A 116 3.82 4.01 7.49
C GLY A 116 4.51 4.10 6.13
N GLU A 117 4.88 2.95 5.57
CA GLU A 117 5.21 2.84 4.15
C GLU A 117 4.14 1.99 3.48
N CYS A 118 3.74 2.40 2.28
CA CYS A 118 2.96 1.59 1.38
C CYS A 118 3.87 1.17 0.23
N TYR A 119 4.03 -0.13 0.06
CA TYR A 119 4.81 -0.70 -1.04
C TYR A 119 3.87 -0.93 -2.21
N LEU A 120 4.21 -0.36 -3.36
CA LEU A 120 3.42 -0.46 -4.57
C LEU A 120 4.10 -1.41 -5.56
N LEU A 121 3.32 -2.27 -6.18
CA LEU A 121 3.72 -3.10 -7.31
C LEU A 121 2.88 -2.70 -8.52
N VAL A 122 3.53 -2.17 -9.55
CA VAL A 122 2.88 -1.87 -10.83
C VAL A 122 3.12 -3.02 -11.78
N LEU A 123 2.04 -3.58 -12.31
CA LEU A 123 2.08 -4.61 -13.35
C LEU A 123 1.56 -4.00 -14.65
N VAL A 124 2.40 -4.03 -15.68
CA VAL A 124 2.09 -3.51 -17.01
C VAL A 124 2.12 -4.66 -18.01
N GLU A 125 0.98 -4.97 -18.58
CA GLU A 125 0.87 -5.87 -19.72
C GLU A 125 0.96 -5.05 -21.00
N TYR A 126 1.79 -5.50 -21.94
CA TYR A 126 2.00 -4.82 -23.20
C TYR A 126 2.29 -5.81 -24.32
N LYS A 127 2.05 -5.38 -25.56
CA LYS A 127 2.44 -6.07 -26.78
C LYS A 127 3.63 -5.37 -27.41
N ASP A 128 4.63 -6.15 -27.79
CA ASP A 128 5.75 -5.73 -28.61
C ASP A 128 5.67 -6.53 -29.93
N GLY A 129 5.09 -5.92 -30.96
CA GLY A 129 4.60 -6.65 -32.13
C GLY A 129 3.43 -7.59 -31.76
N GLU A 130 3.60 -8.89 -32.01
CA GLU A 130 2.60 -9.93 -31.70
C GLU A 130 2.84 -10.59 -30.32
N GLU A 131 3.97 -10.33 -29.67
CA GLU A 131 4.32 -10.95 -28.39
C GLU A 131 3.70 -10.18 -27.22
N SER A 132 2.95 -10.89 -26.37
CA SER A 132 2.50 -10.36 -25.08
C SER A 132 3.63 -10.48 -24.05
N LYS A 133 3.97 -9.35 -23.42
CA LYS A 133 5.00 -9.23 -22.38
C LYS A 133 4.38 -8.60 -21.13
N THR A 134 5.03 -8.84 -19.99
CA THR A 134 4.66 -8.23 -18.71
C THR A 134 5.87 -7.55 -18.10
N LYS A 135 5.69 -6.33 -17.60
CA LYS A 135 6.70 -5.59 -16.84
C LYS A 135 6.18 -5.38 -15.42
N LYS A 136 7.00 -5.71 -14.44
CA LYS A 136 6.77 -5.37 -13.04
C LYS A 136 7.68 -4.20 -12.66
N VAL A 137 7.14 -3.23 -11.94
CA VAL A 137 7.88 -2.09 -11.37
C VAL A 137 7.50 -1.93 -9.91
N ASP A 138 8.49 -1.78 -9.05
CA ASP A 138 8.25 -1.45 -7.66
C ASP A 138 8.33 0.04 -7.39
N ALA A 139 7.52 0.48 -6.43
CA ALA A 139 7.55 1.83 -5.91
C ALA A 139 7.22 1.82 -4.41
N VAL A 140 7.56 2.91 -3.72
CA VAL A 140 7.23 3.10 -2.30
C VAL A 140 6.56 4.46 -2.15
N ALA A 141 5.42 4.46 -1.47
CA ALA A 141 4.66 5.64 -1.13
C ALA A 141 4.65 5.81 0.39
N PRO A 142 5.16 6.93 0.94
CA PRO A 142 5.08 7.18 2.37
C PRO A 142 3.61 7.42 2.76
N LEU A 143 3.16 6.76 3.83
CA LEU A 143 1.87 7.00 4.47
C LEU A 143 2.07 8.04 5.56
N VAL A 144 1.16 9.01 5.61
CA VAL A 144 1.11 10.02 6.66
C VAL A 144 -0.33 10.07 7.15
N SER A 145 -0.52 9.96 8.47
CA SER A 145 -1.84 9.99 9.10
C SER A 145 -2.67 11.17 8.60
N ASP A 146 -3.92 10.89 8.24
CA ASP A 146 -4.93 11.87 7.83
C ASP A 146 -4.49 12.78 6.68
N ALA A 147 -3.49 12.33 5.91
CA ALA A 147 -2.99 13.02 4.74
C ALA A 147 -3.27 12.21 3.48
N SER A 148 -3.54 12.95 2.40
CA SER A 148 -3.54 12.40 1.04
C SER A 148 -2.16 12.57 0.42
N ARG A 149 -1.70 11.54 -0.30
CA ARG A 149 -0.43 11.58 -1.03
C ARG A 149 -0.66 11.23 -2.49
N THR A 150 0.02 11.95 -3.37
CA THR A 150 0.03 11.68 -4.81
C THR A 150 1.41 11.22 -5.22
N VAL A 151 1.49 10.07 -5.90
CA VAL A 151 2.75 9.48 -6.38
C VAL A 151 2.73 9.35 -7.89
N THR A 152 3.85 9.66 -8.55
CA THR A 152 4.05 9.39 -9.96
C THR A 152 5.05 8.26 -10.13
N ILE A 153 4.64 7.18 -10.79
CA ILE A 153 5.47 6.00 -11.07
C ILE A 153 5.81 6.03 -12.56
N THR A 154 7.08 5.90 -12.92
CA THR A 154 7.51 5.84 -14.33
C THR A 154 7.88 4.40 -14.69
N VAL A 155 7.37 3.92 -15.81
CA VAL A 155 7.67 2.60 -16.37
C VAL A 155 8.27 2.77 -17.74
N ASP A 156 9.52 2.33 -17.91
CA ASP A 156 10.20 2.31 -19.19
C ASP A 156 10.03 0.93 -19.87
N LEU A 157 9.37 0.92 -21.02
CA LEU A 157 9.23 -0.20 -21.93
C LEU A 157 10.15 0.06 -23.13
N LEU A 158 11.40 -0.39 -23.01
CA LEU A 158 12.42 -0.30 -24.06
C LEU A 158 12.34 -1.47 -25.01
#